data_AF-A0A3E2HRL1-F1
#
_entry.id   AF-A0A3E2HRL1-F1
#
_cell.length_a   1.000
_cell.length_b   1.000
_cell.length_c   1.000
_cell.angle_alpha   90.00
_cell.angle_beta   90.00
_cell.angle_gamma   90.00
#
_symmetry.space_group_name_H-M   'P 1'
#
loop_
_entity.id
_entity.type
_entity.pdbx_description
1 polymer ?
#
loop_
_entity_poly.entity_id
_entity_poly.type
_entity_poly.pdbx_seq_one_letter_code
_entity_poly.pdbx_strand_id
1 'polypeptide(L)'
;MLGFPTSPKQGPKCVASYGTMGHLDPKQPPVKRNPFAAVLNQRFVHQVQLILPKEIYEIVKTDLIKDEINPIYSRVILPLRSLVEGEIFNEYIKKRRRTDALRRTRILTLHLDKESYERAGIVGKPEGVKGGRGSKPRWVVEINLRLPSMLHGKKGFDRIVYAFKNVLTAPVTWFFCDLSTTAPVKDLLDQHFPTRITCQPIISQDIRTNMPTLAPPAELGPEHDGDFEEFSCEIYEWLSLVCLESPRIDPDDNIDSFLSRYVPPGSSNTSATLVKVTWQGFLTSSWAHKMFVQALLAIPRDAWFAYSVGSFSEEKSGNTKACTVLKLHTNSNEYVLWELSEG
;
A
#
# COMPACT_ATOMS: atom_id res chain seq x y z
N MET A 1 -12.69 -14.28 -42.80
CA MET A 1 -12.16 -13.45 -41.69
C MET A 1 -12.98 -13.75 -40.46
N LEU A 2 -12.37 -14.30 -39.42
CA LEU A 2 -13.05 -14.57 -38.14
C LEU A 2 -13.10 -13.26 -37.35
N GLY A 3 -14.29 -12.69 -37.20
CA GLY A 3 -14.51 -11.49 -36.39
C GLY A 3 -14.51 -11.84 -34.91
N PHE A 4 -13.37 -11.66 -34.24
CA PHE A 4 -13.32 -11.77 -32.79
C PHE A 4 -14.07 -10.58 -32.17
N PRO A 5 -14.93 -10.81 -31.17
CA PRO A 5 -15.57 -9.72 -30.44
C PRO A 5 -14.49 -8.88 -29.76
N THR A 6 -14.54 -7.56 -29.95
CA THR A 6 -13.69 -6.61 -29.24
C THR A 6 -14.00 -6.72 -27.75
N SER A 7 -13.07 -7.31 -27.00
CA SER A 7 -13.09 -7.26 -25.54
C SER A 7 -13.20 -5.81 -25.09
N PRO A 8 -14.00 -5.48 -24.06
CA PRO A 8 -14.00 -4.14 -23.50
C PRO A 8 -12.56 -3.78 -23.13
N LYS A 9 -12.08 -2.62 -23.58
CA LYS A 9 -10.72 -2.14 -23.31
C LYS A 9 -10.53 -2.05 -21.79
N GLN A 10 -9.97 -3.08 -21.17
CA GLN A 10 -9.49 -3.02 -19.80
C GLN A 10 -8.24 -2.12 -19.83
N GLY A 11 -8.20 -1.13 -18.95
CA GLY A 11 -7.01 -0.29 -18.82
C GLY A 11 -5.79 -1.12 -18.39
N PRO A 12 -4.56 -0.61 -18.60
CA PRO A 12 -3.35 -1.31 -18.17
C PRO A 12 -3.36 -1.51 -16.64
N LYS A 13 -3.12 -2.74 -16.19
CA LYS A 13 -3.08 -3.09 -14.76
C LYS A 13 -1.88 -2.48 -14.02
N CYS A 14 -0.82 -2.19 -14.74
CA CYS A 14 0.38 -1.52 -14.25
C CYS A 14 0.72 -0.38 -15.21
N VAL A 15 0.96 0.81 -14.67
CA VAL A 15 1.40 1.99 -15.43
C VAL A 15 2.79 2.38 -14.94
N ALA A 16 3.75 2.43 -15.86
CA ALA A 16 5.10 2.94 -15.60
C ALA A 16 5.19 4.41 -16.03
N SER A 17 5.94 5.20 -15.27
CA SER A 17 6.22 6.60 -15.60
C SER A 17 7.62 7.00 -15.15
N TYR A 18 8.23 7.93 -15.89
CA TYR A 18 9.53 8.51 -15.57
C TYR A 18 9.38 9.98 -15.23
N GLY A 19 10.20 10.47 -14.30
CA GLY A 19 10.21 11.90 -14.00
C GLY A 19 11.32 12.31 -13.05
N THR A 20 11.26 13.57 -12.64
CA THR A 20 12.25 14.19 -11.77
C THR A 20 11.57 14.71 -10.50
N MET A 21 12.16 14.42 -9.34
CA MET A 21 11.71 14.97 -8.07
C MET A 21 12.20 16.42 -7.92
N GLY A 22 11.30 17.29 -7.45
CA GLY A 22 11.68 18.65 -7.07
C GLY A 22 12.53 18.69 -5.80
N HIS A 23 12.92 19.90 -5.39
CA HIS A 23 13.62 20.11 -4.12
C HIS A 23 12.78 19.60 -2.93
N LEU A 24 13.43 18.85 -2.02
CA LEU A 24 12.82 18.30 -0.82
C LEU A 24 13.06 19.23 0.36
N ASP A 25 12.00 19.85 0.87
CA ASP A 25 12.01 20.52 2.17
C ASP A 25 11.60 19.49 3.26
N PRO A 26 12.49 19.14 4.20
CA PRO A 26 12.16 18.24 5.31
C PRO A 26 10.97 18.69 6.16
N LYS A 27 10.71 20.00 6.22
CA LYS A 27 9.60 20.58 7.02
C LYS A 27 8.27 20.51 6.29
N GLN A 28 8.29 20.42 4.95
CA GLN A 28 7.11 20.41 4.10
C GLN A 28 7.28 19.40 2.96
N PRO A 29 7.24 18.10 3.27
CA PRO A 29 7.43 17.07 2.25
C PRO A 29 6.33 17.17 1.17
N PRO A 30 6.65 16.97 -0.12
CA PRO A 30 5.65 17.04 -1.18
C PRO A 30 4.56 15.98 -1.01
N VAL A 31 3.30 16.35 -1.23
CA VAL A 31 2.15 15.42 -1.05
C VAL A 31 1.28 15.26 -2.30
N LYS A 32 1.37 16.19 -3.26
CA LYS A 32 0.47 16.25 -4.43
C LYS A 32 1.08 15.74 -5.74
N ARG A 33 2.42 15.65 -5.82
CA ARG A 33 3.13 15.28 -7.04
C ARG A 33 3.68 13.87 -6.92
N ASN A 34 3.81 13.17 -8.05
CA ASN A 34 4.52 11.90 -8.08
C ASN A 34 6.02 12.11 -7.78
N PRO A 35 6.67 11.15 -7.11
CA PRO A 35 6.14 9.85 -6.69
C PRO A 35 5.41 9.87 -5.33
N PHE A 36 5.43 11.00 -4.61
CA PHE A 36 4.85 11.13 -3.26
C PHE A 36 3.33 10.91 -3.21
N ALA A 37 2.62 11.41 -4.23
CA ALA A 37 1.18 11.22 -4.34
C ALA A 37 0.83 9.74 -4.50
N ALA A 38 1.57 8.98 -5.31
CA ALA A 38 1.37 7.54 -5.49
C ALA A 38 1.50 6.76 -4.17
N VAL A 39 2.52 7.07 -3.36
CA VAL A 39 2.72 6.47 -2.03
C VAL A 39 1.58 6.83 -1.08
N LEU A 40 1.20 8.11 -1.01
CA LEU A 40 0.07 8.56 -0.18
C LEU A 40 -1.27 8.00 -0.66
N ASN A 41 -1.34 7.64 -1.95
CA ASN A 41 -2.55 7.16 -2.58
C ASN A 41 -2.89 5.71 -2.20
N GLN A 42 -1.94 4.95 -1.67
CA GLN A 42 -2.19 3.62 -1.13
C GLN A 42 -3.14 3.65 0.07
N ARG A 43 -4.08 2.70 0.13
CA ARG A 43 -5.02 2.51 1.26
C ARG A 43 -4.70 1.19 1.94
N PHE A 44 -4.90 1.09 3.25
CA PHE A 44 -4.62 -0.13 4.02
C PHE A 44 -3.26 -0.75 3.64
N VAL A 45 -2.18 -0.02 3.91
CA VAL A 45 -0.83 -0.49 3.57
C VAL A 45 -0.52 -1.72 4.42
N HIS A 46 -0.17 -2.82 3.76
CA HIS A 46 0.21 -4.08 4.40
C HIS A 46 1.73 -4.22 4.50
N GLN A 47 2.44 -3.73 3.49
CA GLN A 47 3.87 -3.94 3.35
C GLN A 47 4.54 -2.71 2.75
N VAL A 48 5.71 -2.39 3.27
CA VAL A 48 6.63 -1.41 2.72
C VAL A 48 8.00 -2.07 2.61
N GLN A 49 8.64 -1.95 1.45
CA GLN A 49 9.95 -2.53 1.18
C GLN A 49 10.89 -1.45 0.67
N LEU A 50 12.12 -1.45 1.17
CA LEU A 50 13.22 -0.62 0.70
C LEU A 50 14.36 -1.55 0.25
N ILE A 51 14.77 -1.41 -1.00
CA ILE A 51 15.90 -2.13 -1.60
C ILE A 51 16.99 -1.12 -1.94
N LEU A 52 18.22 -1.41 -1.53
CA LEU A 52 19.37 -0.57 -1.78
C LEU A 52 20.66 -1.42 -1.78
N PRO A 53 21.77 -0.93 -2.35
CA PRO A 53 23.06 -1.58 -2.25
C PRO A 53 23.51 -1.75 -0.79
N LYS A 54 24.20 -2.85 -0.49
CA LYS A 54 24.66 -3.18 0.87
C LYS A 54 25.56 -2.10 1.45
N GLU A 55 26.43 -1.52 0.64
CA GLU A 55 27.37 -0.47 1.05
C GLU A 55 26.63 0.79 1.52
N ILE A 56 25.54 1.13 0.83
CA ILE A 56 24.70 2.28 1.19
C ILE A 56 23.88 1.99 2.44
N TYR A 57 23.35 0.77 2.58
CA TYR A 57 22.63 0.35 3.77
C TYR A 57 23.48 0.49 5.04
N GLU A 58 24.74 0.07 5.00
CA GLU A 58 25.64 0.17 6.15
C GLU A 58 25.84 1.62 6.62
N ILE A 59 25.76 2.60 5.71
CA ILE A 59 25.86 4.03 6.02
C ILE A 59 24.57 4.55 6.66
N VAL A 60 23.40 4.16 6.15
CA VAL A 60 22.11 4.78 6.53
C VAL A 60 21.31 3.99 7.56
N LYS A 61 21.71 2.76 7.90
CA LYS A 61 20.93 1.86 8.77
C LYS A 61 20.57 2.49 10.11
N THR A 62 21.47 3.27 10.70
CA THR A 62 21.21 3.92 12.01
C THR A 62 20.15 5.00 11.92
N ASP A 63 19.96 5.63 10.76
CA ASP A 63 18.95 6.66 10.55
C ASP A 63 17.58 6.10 10.16
N LEU A 64 17.58 4.99 9.42
CA LEU A 64 16.35 4.37 8.92
C LEU A 64 15.76 3.31 9.87
N ILE A 65 16.57 2.69 10.72
CA ILE A 65 16.14 1.62 11.63
C ILE A 65 16.26 2.13 13.07
N LYS A 66 15.19 2.78 13.55
CA LYS A 66 15.03 3.18 14.96
C LYS A 66 13.65 2.73 15.45
N ASP A 67 13.59 2.22 16.68
CA ASP A 67 12.32 1.77 17.28
C ASP A 67 11.26 2.86 17.31
N GLU A 68 11.67 4.12 17.51
CA GLU A 68 10.79 5.29 17.52
C GLU A 68 10.09 5.55 16.17
N ILE A 69 10.66 5.05 15.08
CA ILE A 69 10.14 5.23 13.73
C ILE A 69 9.19 4.08 13.37
N ASN A 70 9.25 2.95 14.07
CA ASN A 70 8.46 1.77 13.72
C ASN A 70 6.96 2.01 13.93
N PRO A 71 6.11 1.65 12.94
CA PRO A 71 4.69 1.87 13.06
C PRO A 71 4.11 0.87 14.07
N ILE A 72 3.16 1.35 14.86
CA ILE A 72 2.43 0.56 15.84
C ILE A 72 0.96 0.56 15.46
N TYR A 73 0.37 -0.62 15.47
CA TYR A 73 -1.07 -0.80 15.30
C TYR A 73 -1.64 -1.65 16.43
N SER A 74 -2.94 -1.48 16.69
CA SER A 74 -3.67 -2.25 17.69
C SER A 74 -4.65 -3.19 17.02
N ARG A 75 -4.59 -4.47 17.38
CA ARG A 75 -5.57 -5.48 16.99
C ARG A 75 -6.58 -5.65 18.13
N VAL A 76 -7.87 -5.47 17.83
CA VAL A 76 -8.94 -5.54 18.83
C VAL A 76 -10.13 -6.33 18.29
N ILE A 77 -10.71 -7.20 19.11
CA ILE A 77 -11.92 -7.96 18.75
C ILE A 77 -13.11 -7.25 19.37
N LEU A 78 -13.95 -6.63 18.55
CA LEU A 78 -15.14 -5.90 19.02
C LEU A 78 -16.28 -5.98 17.99
N PRO A 79 -17.55 -5.98 18.45
CA PRO A 79 -18.70 -5.94 17.56
C PRO A 79 -18.91 -4.54 16.97
N LEU A 80 -19.56 -4.46 15.80
CA LEU A 80 -19.82 -3.19 15.10
C LEU A 80 -20.54 -2.14 15.96
N ARG A 81 -21.42 -2.57 16.88
CA ARG A 81 -22.13 -1.66 17.80
C ARG A 81 -21.17 -0.79 18.62
N SER A 82 -20.03 -1.35 19.02
CA SER A 82 -19.04 -0.65 19.84
C SER A 82 -18.34 0.50 19.10
N LEU A 83 -18.42 0.53 17.76
CA LEU A 83 -17.91 1.65 16.96
C LEU A 83 -18.86 2.83 16.86
N VAL A 84 -20.17 2.60 17.05
CA VAL A 84 -21.22 3.62 16.91
C VAL A 84 -21.82 4.03 18.26
N GLU A 85 -21.42 3.38 19.34
CA GLU A 85 -21.84 3.66 20.72
C GLU A 85 -20.65 4.14 21.56
N GLY A 86 -20.95 4.94 22.59
CA GLY A 86 -19.97 5.32 23.62
C GLY A 86 -18.85 6.25 23.17
N GLU A 87 -17.74 6.19 23.91
CA GLU A 87 -16.63 7.14 23.78
C GLU A 87 -15.80 6.91 22.51
N ILE A 88 -15.74 5.68 22.00
CA ILE A 88 -15.07 5.33 20.72
C ILE A 88 -15.66 6.17 19.57
N PHE A 89 -16.98 6.24 19.48
CA PHE A 89 -17.67 7.02 18.45
C PHE A 89 -17.39 8.52 18.60
N ASN A 90 -17.42 9.04 19.82
CA ASN A 90 -17.26 10.46 20.07
C ASN A 90 -15.80 10.93 19.93
N GLU A 91 -14.83 10.22 20.51
CA GLU A 91 -13.42 10.62 20.49
C GLU A 91 -12.75 10.33 19.13
N TYR A 92 -12.78 9.07 18.69
CA TYR A 92 -12.04 8.68 17.49
C TYR A 92 -12.77 9.10 16.21
N ILE A 93 -14.10 8.96 16.16
CA ILE A 93 -14.88 9.17 14.93
C ILE A 93 -15.43 10.62 14.82
N LYS A 94 -15.96 11.22 15.89
CA LYS A 94 -16.50 12.60 15.85
C LYS A 94 -15.47 13.70 16.16
N LYS A 95 -14.63 13.59 17.20
CA LYS A 95 -13.76 14.69 17.67
C LYS A 95 -12.46 14.91 16.89
N ARG A 96 -11.80 13.86 16.35
CA ARG A 96 -10.46 14.03 15.72
C ARG A 96 -10.42 15.17 14.68
N ARG A 97 -9.46 16.09 14.88
CA ARG A 97 -9.29 17.38 14.21
C ARG A 97 -9.12 17.30 12.69
N ARG A 98 -9.38 18.44 12.03
CA ARG A 98 -9.29 18.73 10.58
C ARG A 98 -7.87 18.67 9.98
N THR A 99 -6.84 18.46 10.79
CA THR A 99 -5.44 18.54 10.37
C THR A 99 -4.93 17.15 10.01
N ASP A 100 -5.33 16.68 8.84
CA ASP A 100 -4.51 15.79 8.02
C ASP A 100 -4.94 16.03 6.58
N ALA A 101 -3.98 16.35 5.71
CA ALA A 101 -4.21 16.64 4.30
C ALA A 101 -4.82 15.47 3.51
N LEU A 102 -5.04 14.32 4.17
CA LEU A 102 -5.72 13.16 3.63
C LEU A 102 -7.21 13.18 4.03
N ARG A 103 -8.02 13.88 3.23
CA ARG A 103 -9.50 13.86 3.20
C ARG A 103 -10.10 12.48 2.90
N ARG A 104 -9.46 11.38 3.30
CA ARG A 104 -9.89 10.02 2.95
C ARG A 104 -10.84 9.49 4.02
N THR A 105 -12.08 9.96 3.86
CA THR A 105 -13.33 9.26 4.14
C THR A 105 -13.39 8.47 5.44
N ARG A 106 -13.98 9.09 6.48
CA ARG A 106 -14.52 8.39 7.67
C ARG A 106 -15.83 7.67 7.35
N ILE A 107 -15.80 6.96 6.23
CA ILE A 107 -16.88 6.16 5.72
C ILE A 107 -16.58 4.75 6.21
N LEU A 108 -17.49 4.20 7.00
CA LEU A 108 -17.46 2.78 7.33
C LEU A 108 -18.03 2.04 6.12
N THR A 109 -17.18 1.32 5.41
CA THR A 109 -17.57 0.47 4.29
C THR A 109 -17.72 -0.97 4.79
N LEU A 110 -18.89 -1.55 4.59
CA LEU A 110 -19.21 -2.94 4.95
C LEU A 110 -19.49 -3.73 3.68
N HIS A 111 -18.83 -4.87 3.53
CA HIS A 111 -19.10 -5.82 2.45
C HIS A 111 -19.94 -6.97 3.02
N LEU A 112 -21.22 -7.00 2.68
CA LEU A 112 -22.19 -7.95 3.22
C LEU A 112 -22.59 -8.98 2.16
N ASP A 113 -22.84 -10.21 2.61
CA ASP A 113 -23.57 -11.17 1.79
C ASP A 113 -25.05 -10.80 1.69
N LYS A 114 -25.76 -11.48 0.78
CA LYS A 114 -27.18 -11.25 0.52
C LYS A 114 -28.02 -11.31 1.79
N GLU A 115 -27.85 -12.37 2.58
CA GLU A 115 -28.70 -12.64 3.74
C GLU A 115 -28.49 -11.57 4.82
N SER A 116 -27.23 -11.26 5.13
CA SER A 116 -26.85 -10.24 6.10
C SER A 116 -27.31 -8.85 5.66
N TYR A 117 -27.21 -8.53 4.38
CA TYR A 117 -27.68 -7.26 3.82
C TYR A 117 -29.19 -7.10 3.92
N GLU A 118 -29.96 -8.09 3.45
CA GLU A 118 -31.43 -8.07 3.46
C GLU A 118 -31.98 -8.01 4.89
N ARG A 119 -31.37 -8.76 5.82
CA ARG A 119 -31.75 -8.75 7.24
C ARG A 119 -31.35 -7.46 7.95
N ALA A 120 -30.16 -6.92 7.67
CA ALA A 120 -29.71 -5.66 8.26
C ALA A 120 -30.58 -4.50 7.80
N GLY A 121 -31.12 -4.61 6.59
CA GLY A 121 -32.01 -3.63 6.01
C GLY A 121 -31.34 -2.26 5.95
N ILE A 122 -30.04 -2.16 5.71
CA ILE A 122 -29.33 -0.89 5.55
C ILE A 122 -29.13 -0.59 4.06
N VAL A 123 -29.04 0.68 3.68
CA VAL A 123 -28.98 1.06 2.26
C VAL A 123 -27.58 0.78 1.71
N GLY A 124 -27.48 -0.09 0.72
CA GLY A 124 -26.23 -0.41 0.03
C GLY A 124 -26.43 -0.61 -1.48
N LYS A 125 -25.35 -0.91 -2.17
CA LYS A 125 -25.31 -1.15 -3.62
C LYS A 125 -24.76 -2.55 -3.89
N PRO A 126 -25.24 -3.26 -4.93
CA PRO A 126 -24.63 -4.53 -5.31
C PRO A 126 -23.17 -4.32 -5.74
N GLU A 127 -22.29 -5.23 -5.31
CA GLU A 127 -20.86 -5.24 -5.60
C GLU A 127 -20.58 -6.15 -6.80
N GLY A 128 -19.92 -5.62 -7.84
CA GLY A 128 -19.49 -6.35 -9.03
C GLY A 128 -20.51 -6.46 -10.18
N VAL A 129 -20.04 -6.96 -11.31
CA VAL A 129 -20.87 -7.18 -12.52
C VAL A 129 -21.82 -8.35 -12.28
N LYS A 130 -23.13 -8.09 -12.43
CA LYS A 130 -24.16 -9.14 -12.35
C LYS A 130 -23.88 -10.22 -13.41
N GLY A 131 -23.69 -11.48 -12.99
CA GLY A 131 -23.80 -12.64 -13.90
C GLY A 131 -22.55 -13.50 -14.14
N GLY A 132 -21.45 -13.32 -13.40
CA GLY A 132 -20.33 -14.29 -13.43
C GLY A 132 -20.73 -15.64 -12.83
N ARG A 133 -20.60 -16.74 -13.58
CA ARG A 133 -20.80 -18.09 -13.02
C ARG A 133 -19.84 -18.29 -11.84
N GLY A 134 -20.39 -18.47 -10.64
CA GLY A 134 -19.64 -18.76 -9.41
C GLY A 134 -19.44 -17.61 -8.42
N SER A 135 -19.81 -16.36 -8.75
CA SER A 135 -19.71 -15.25 -7.79
C SER A 135 -20.97 -15.15 -6.93
N LYS A 136 -20.82 -15.36 -5.61
CA LYS A 136 -21.89 -15.03 -4.64
C LYS A 136 -22.09 -13.51 -4.66
N PRO A 137 -23.31 -12.98 -4.90
CA PRO A 137 -23.55 -11.56 -4.91
C PRO A 137 -23.26 -10.96 -3.53
N ARG A 138 -22.60 -9.80 -3.52
CA ARG A 138 -22.30 -9.01 -2.32
C ARG A 138 -22.92 -7.62 -2.44
N TRP A 139 -23.10 -6.98 -1.30
CA TRP A 139 -23.56 -5.60 -1.20
C TRP A 139 -22.54 -4.78 -0.44
N VAL A 140 -22.16 -3.64 -1.01
CA VAL A 140 -21.34 -2.64 -0.35
C VAL A 140 -22.26 -1.61 0.31
N VAL A 141 -22.09 -1.44 1.62
CA VAL A 141 -22.79 -0.43 2.42
C VAL A 141 -21.77 0.59 2.89
N GLU A 142 -21.93 1.84 2.47
CA GLU A 142 -21.05 2.95 2.83
C GLU A 142 -21.75 3.89 3.81
N ILE A 143 -21.26 3.96 5.05
CA ILE A 143 -21.86 4.76 6.12
C ILE A 143 -20.92 5.89 6.49
N ASN A 144 -21.27 7.13 6.11
CA ASN A 144 -20.55 8.31 6.58
C ASN A 144 -20.97 8.67 8.01
N LEU A 145 -20.19 8.19 8.99
CA LEU A 145 -20.46 8.35 10.43
C LEU A 145 -20.36 9.80 10.94
N ARG A 146 -19.90 10.76 10.10
CA ARG A 146 -19.80 12.18 10.45
C ARG A 146 -20.97 13.04 9.99
N LEU A 147 -21.91 12.50 9.23
CA LEU A 147 -23.06 13.28 8.82
C LEU A 147 -23.82 13.81 10.06
N PRO A 148 -24.42 15.02 9.99
CA PRO A 148 -25.24 15.55 11.08
C PRO A 148 -26.42 14.63 11.45
N SER A 149 -26.83 13.74 10.54
CA SER A 149 -27.85 12.72 10.76
C SER A 149 -27.36 11.51 11.57
N MET A 150 -26.05 11.36 11.79
CA MET A 150 -25.44 10.27 12.57
C MET A 150 -25.36 10.63 14.05
N LEU A 151 -26.54 10.80 14.65
CA LEU A 151 -26.77 11.13 16.05
C LEU A 151 -27.94 10.29 16.55
N HIS A 152 -27.87 9.86 17.81
CA HIS A 152 -28.96 9.10 18.45
C HIS A 152 -30.28 9.88 18.40
N GLY A 153 -31.38 9.17 18.14
CA GLY A 153 -32.71 9.74 17.98
C GLY A 153 -33.05 10.18 16.55
N LYS A 154 -32.11 10.05 15.60
CA LYS A 154 -32.40 10.19 14.17
C LYS A 154 -32.68 8.82 13.59
N LYS A 155 -33.85 8.66 12.94
CA LYS A 155 -34.32 7.40 12.32
C LYS A 155 -33.24 6.67 11.49
N GLY A 156 -32.44 7.41 10.71
CA GLY A 156 -31.38 6.83 9.89
C GLY A 156 -30.24 6.22 10.71
N PHE A 157 -29.81 6.89 11.78
CA PHE A 157 -28.77 6.39 12.67
C PHE A 157 -29.28 5.27 13.58
N ASP A 158 -30.50 5.41 14.10
CA ASP A 158 -31.12 4.38 14.94
C ASP A 158 -31.31 3.05 14.17
N ARG A 159 -31.57 3.11 12.85
CA ARG A 159 -31.60 1.94 11.97
C ARG A 159 -30.22 1.26 11.86
N ILE A 160 -29.15 2.04 11.78
CA ILE A 160 -27.77 1.51 11.75
C ILE A 160 -27.43 0.85 13.08
N VAL A 161 -27.71 1.53 14.19
CA VAL A 161 -27.50 0.99 15.55
C VAL A 161 -28.30 -0.30 15.74
N TYR A 162 -29.56 -0.33 15.29
CA TYR A 162 -30.39 -1.54 15.33
C TYR A 162 -29.76 -2.69 14.55
N ALA A 163 -29.28 -2.44 13.32
CA ALA A 163 -28.63 -3.45 12.50
C ALA A 163 -27.38 -4.00 13.19
N PHE A 164 -26.55 -3.14 13.80
CA PHE A 164 -25.32 -3.56 14.50
C PHE A 164 -25.60 -4.28 15.82
N LYS A 165 -26.75 -4.04 16.44
CA LYS A 165 -27.15 -4.66 17.70
C LYS A 165 -27.87 -6.00 17.53
N ASN A 166 -28.66 -6.16 16.47
CA ASN A 166 -29.57 -7.30 16.32
C ASN A 166 -29.26 -8.21 15.13
N VAL A 167 -28.54 -7.72 14.12
CA VAL A 167 -28.24 -8.48 12.91
C VAL A 167 -26.75 -8.76 12.78
N LEU A 168 -25.94 -7.70 12.71
CA LEU A 168 -24.49 -7.78 12.55
C LEU A 168 -23.80 -7.84 13.93
N THR A 169 -24.15 -8.85 14.71
CA THR A 169 -23.78 -8.95 16.13
C THR A 169 -22.44 -9.64 16.39
N ALA A 170 -21.97 -10.42 15.42
CA ALA A 170 -20.71 -11.13 15.50
C ALA A 170 -19.54 -10.14 15.72
N PRO A 171 -18.65 -10.39 16.70
CA PRO A 171 -17.42 -9.64 16.86
C PRO A 171 -16.55 -9.75 15.61
N VAL A 172 -15.87 -8.66 15.26
CA VAL A 172 -14.93 -8.60 14.14
C VAL A 172 -13.55 -8.25 14.70
N THR A 173 -12.50 -8.74 14.06
CA THR A 173 -11.12 -8.33 14.35
C THR A 173 -10.83 -7.03 13.61
N TRP A 174 -10.58 -5.97 14.37
CA TRP A 174 -10.25 -4.65 13.86
C TRP A 174 -8.77 -4.37 14.01
N PHE A 175 -8.21 -3.63 13.05
CA PHE A 175 -6.87 -3.07 13.11
C PHE A 175 -6.98 -1.55 13.19
N PHE A 176 -6.40 -0.96 14.23
CA PHE A 176 -6.36 0.47 14.45
C PHE A 176 -4.93 0.98 14.32
N CYS A 177 -4.74 2.02 13.49
CA CYS A 177 -3.46 2.70 13.30
C CYS A 177 -3.55 4.16 13.76
N ASP A 178 -2.40 4.71 14.15
CA ASP A 178 -2.24 6.14 14.43
C ASP A 178 -3.30 6.64 15.42
N LEU A 179 -3.45 5.95 16.56
CA LEU A 179 -4.22 6.46 17.69
C LEU A 179 -3.27 7.38 18.45
N SER A 180 -3.55 8.68 18.43
CA SER A 180 -2.62 9.72 18.89
C SER A 180 -1.89 9.35 20.19
N THR A 181 -0.56 9.47 20.19
CA THR A 181 0.30 9.40 21.40
C THR A 181 0.02 10.52 22.41
N THR A 182 -0.84 11.48 22.07
CA THR A 182 -1.16 12.69 22.83
C THR A 182 -2.48 12.64 23.59
N ALA A 183 -3.17 11.51 23.65
CA ALA A 183 -4.33 11.37 24.54
C ALA A 183 -3.83 11.03 25.96
N PRO A 184 -4.03 11.90 26.98
CA PRO A 184 -3.82 11.54 28.38
C PRO A 184 -4.96 10.64 28.91
N VAL A 185 -5.91 10.29 28.06
CA VAL A 185 -7.01 9.38 28.36
C VAL A 185 -6.47 7.99 28.12
N LYS A 186 -6.34 7.22 29.20
CA LYS A 186 -6.25 5.76 29.23
C LYS A 186 -6.93 5.21 27.97
N ASP A 187 -6.16 4.59 27.08
CA ASP A 187 -6.54 4.35 25.68
C ASP A 187 -7.95 3.75 25.68
N LEU A 188 -8.94 4.39 25.04
CA LEU A 188 -10.34 3.94 25.14
C LEU A 188 -10.54 2.51 24.65
N LEU A 189 -9.57 2.01 23.89
CA LEU A 189 -9.49 0.62 23.47
C LEU A 189 -9.05 -0.34 24.57
N ASP A 190 -8.39 0.11 25.66
CA ASP A 190 -7.91 -0.72 26.77
C ASP A 190 -9.04 -1.54 27.40
N GLN A 191 -10.27 -1.00 27.43
CA GLN A 191 -11.45 -1.73 27.89
C GLN A 191 -11.77 -2.99 27.06
N HIS A 192 -11.20 -3.08 25.85
CA HIS A 192 -11.33 -4.18 24.91
C HIS A 192 -10.04 -5.00 24.77
N PHE A 193 -9.07 -4.83 25.68
CA PHE A 193 -7.83 -5.60 25.75
C PHE A 193 -7.07 -5.67 24.40
N PRO A 194 -6.63 -4.52 23.87
CA PRO A 194 -6.04 -4.45 22.54
C PRO A 194 -4.68 -5.17 22.52
N THR A 195 -4.41 -5.96 21.49
CA THR A 195 -3.06 -6.46 21.23
C THR A 195 -2.29 -5.39 20.43
N ARG A 196 -1.35 -4.71 21.06
CA ARG A 196 -0.45 -3.76 20.38
C ARG A 196 0.66 -4.53 19.66
N ILE A 197 0.86 -4.21 18.40
CA ILE A 197 1.85 -4.86 17.53
C ILE A 197 2.72 -3.76 16.92
N THR A 198 4.02 -3.85 17.15
CA THR A 198 5.03 -3.00 16.50
C THR A 198 5.51 -3.70 15.24
N CYS A 199 5.41 -3.04 14.09
CA CYS A 199 5.92 -3.56 12.83
C CYS A 199 7.44 -3.37 12.79
N GLN A 200 8.18 -4.33 13.34
CA GLN A 200 9.64 -4.33 13.31
C GLN A 200 10.16 -4.59 11.88
N PRO A 201 11.25 -3.93 11.44
CA PRO A 201 11.83 -4.15 10.14
C PRO A 201 12.45 -5.54 10.06
N ILE A 202 12.09 -6.29 9.03
CA ILE A 202 12.71 -7.55 8.64
C ILE A 202 13.79 -7.21 7.60
N ILE A 203 15.04 -7.55 7.90
CA ILE A 203 16.19 -7.22 7.05
C ILE A 203 16.68 -8.51 6.41
N SER A 204 16.60 -8.59 5.08
CA SER A 204 17.30 -9.61 4.29
C SER A 204 18.55 -8.98 3.71
N GLN A 205 19.71 -9.54 4.05
CA GLN A 205 21.01 -9.08 3.60
C GLN A 205 21.60 -10.09 2.62
N ASP A 206 22.66 -9.67 1.94
CA ASP A 206 23.45 -10.56 1.07
C ASP A 206 22.69 -11.12 -0.14
N ILE A 207 21.72 -10.35 -0.65
CA ILE A 207 21.01 -10.69 -1.88
C ILE A 207 21.95 -10.43 -3.06
N ARG A 208 22.57 -11.48 -3.59
CA ARG A 208 23.48 -11.41 -4.73
C ARG A 208 22.69 -11.34 -6.03
N THR A 209 23.06 -10.43 -6.91
CA THR A 209 22.39 -10.27 -8.21
C THR A 209 23.31 -9.68 -9.28
N ASN A 210 23.03 -9.98 -10.55
CA ASN A 210 23.57 -9.21 -11.66
C ASN A 210 22.80 -7.90 -11.75
N MET A 211 23.52 -6.78 -11.74
CA MET A 211 22.93 -5.45 -11.83
C MET A 211 22.60 -5.11 -13.27
N PRO A 212 21.31 -4.84 -13.57
CA PRO A 212 20.93 -4.23 -14.84
C PRO A 212 21.32 -2.75 -14.89
N THR A 213 21.34 -2.20 -16.10
CA THR A 213 21.41 -0.76 -16.29
C THR A 213 20.12 -0.13 -15.80
N LEU A 214 20.17 0.63 -14.70
CA LEU A 214 18.99 1.28 -14.12
C LEU A 214 18.62 2.60 -14.80
N ALA A 215 19.46 3.12 -15.70
CA ALA A 215 19.18 4.35 -16.42
C ALA A 215 18.20 4.09 -17.57
N PRO A 216 17.09 4.84 -17.68
CA PRO A 216 16.18 4.72 -18.81
C PRO A 216 16.86 5.17 -20.12
N PRO A 217 16.32 4.78 -21.29
CA PRO A 217 16.81 5.23 -22.59
C PRO A 217 16.89 6.76 -22.69
N ALA A 218 17.90 7.29 -23.38
CA ALA A 218 18.20 8.73 -23.44
C ALA A 218 17.13 9.57 -24.18
N GLU A 219 16.35 8.96 -25.06
CA GLU A 219 15.35 9.63 -25.90
C GLU A 219 13.94 9.15 -25.51
N LEU A 220 13.34 9.77 -24.51
CA LEU A 220 11.95 9.49 -24.10
C LEU A 220 10.98 10.36 -24.92
N GLY A 221 10.89 10.08 -26.22
CA GLY A 221 9.93 10.68 -27.15
C GLY A 221 8.78 9.74 -27.50
N PRO A 222 7.67 10.23 -28.08
CA PRO A 222 6.54 9.38 -28.50
C PRO A 222 6.91 8.34 -29.57
N GLU A 223 8.06 8.50 -30.26
CA GLU A 223 8.60 7.52 -31.21
C GLU A 223 9.38 6.38 -30.53
N HIS A 224 9.74 6.54 -29.25
CA HIS A 224 10.53 5.61 -28.42
C HIS A 224 9.74 5.06 -27.22
N ASP A 225 8.42 5.16 -27.26
CA ASP A 225 7.52 4.68 -26.19
C ASP A 225 7.73 3.17 -25.92
N GLY A 226 8.06 2.39 -26.97
CA GLY A 226 8.38 0.97 -26.86
C GLY A 226 9.68 0.67 -26.10
N ASP A 227 10.72 1.50 -26.26
CA ASP A 227 12.01 1.31 -25.58
C ASP A 227 11.86 1.53 -24.07
N PHE A 228 11.05 2.53 -23.69
CA PHE A 228 10.73 2.77 -22.28
C PHE A 228 9.83 1.67 -21.70
N GLU A 229 8.85 1.18 -22.47
CA GLU A 229 7.98 0.08 -22.04
C GLU A 229 8.81 -1.18 -21.74
N GLU A 230 9.68 -1.60 -22.66
CA GLU A 230 10.56 -2.77 -22.49
C GLU A 230 11.47 -2.61 -21.27
N PHE A 231 12.20 -1.49 -21.19
CA PHE A 231 13.03 -1.15 -20.02
C PHE A 231 12.22 -1.22 -18.72
N SER A 232 11.04 -0.60 -18.69
CA SER A 232 10.22 -0.54 -17.50
C SER A 232 9.70 -1.91 -17.07
N CYS A 233 9.43 -2.80 -18.02
CA CYS A 233 9.01 -4.17 -17.75
C CYS A 233 10.17 -5.00 -17.19
N GLU A 234 11.33 -4.98 -17.84
CA GLU A 234 12.51 -5.72 -17.41
C GLU A 234 12.96 -5.32 -15.99
N ILE A 235 13.05 -4.01 -15.73
CA ILE A 235 13.48 -3.50 -14.42
C ILE A 235 12.43 -3.82 -13.34
N TYR A 236 11.13 -3.72 -13.65
CA TYR A 236 10.10 -4.06 -12.68
C TYR A 236 10.04 -5.54 -12.37
N GLU A 237 10.24 -6.41 -13.36
CA GLU A 237 10.36 -7.86 -13.18
C GLU A 237 11.57 -8.19 -12.31
N TRP A 238 12.74 -7.64 -12.62
CA TRP A 238 13.96 -7.83 -11.83
C TRP A 238 13.78 -7.36 -10.38
N LEU A 239 13.25 -6.15 -10.16
CA LEU A 239 12.94 -5.65 -8.81
C LEU A 239 11.95 -6.56 -8.08
N SER A 240 10.95 -7.10 -8.78
CA SER A 240 9.99 -8.04 -8.19
C SER A 240 10.65 -9.34 -7.76
N LEU A 241 11.61 -9.86 -8.54
CA LEU A 241 12.38 -11.05 -8.15
C LEU A 241 13.33 -10.77 -6.98
N VAL A 242 13.91 -9.58 -6.88
CA VAL A 242 14.65 -9.13 -5.68
C VAL A 242 13.72 -9.06 -4.46
N CYS A 243 12.52 -8.49 -4.60
CA CYS A 243 11.50 -8.46 -3.54
C CYS A 243 11.09 -9.87 -3.08
N LEU A 244 11.10 -10.85 -3.98
CA LEU A 244 10.79 -12.25 -3.70
C LEU A 244 11.99 -13.06 -3.17
N GLU A 245 13.20 -12.48 -3.14
CA GLU A 245 14.45 -13.22 -2.87
C GLU A 245 14.57 -14.47 -3.76
N SER A 246 14.18 -14.31 -5.02
CA SER A 246 14.17 -15.42 -5.96
C SER A 246 15.59 -15.90 -6.24
N PRO A 247 15.86 -17.22 -6.30
CA PRO A 247 17.18 -17.71 -6.70
C PRO A 247 17.51 -17.37 -8.17
N ARG A 248 16.51 -16.98 -8.97
CA ARG A 248 16.67 -16.65 -10.41
C ARG A 248 17.53 -15.40 -10.67
N ILE A 249 17.74 -14.57 -9.65
CA ILE A 249 18.58 -13.36 -9.77
C ILE A 249 20.03 -13.61 -9.34
N ASP A 250 20.33 -14.74 -8.68
CA ASP A 250 21.69 -15.05 -8.23
C ASP A 250 22.61 -15.27 -9.45
N PRO A 251 23.78 -14.62 -9.52
CA PRO A 251 24.73 -14.82 -10.62
C PRO A 251 25.21 -16.27 -10.78
N ASP A 252 25.21 -17.05 -9.69
CA ASP A 252 25.66 -18.45 -9.67
C ASP A 252 24.51 -19.44 -9.93
N ASP A 253 23.32 -18.96 -10.27
CA ASP A 253 22.15 -19.79 -10.54
C ASP A 253 22.34 -20.65 -11.80
N ASN A 254 22.21 -21.97 -11.63
CA ASN A 254 22.39 -22.96 -12.69
C ASN A 254 21.17 -23.87 -12.83
N ILE A 255 20.01 -23.26 -13.05
CA ILE A 255 18.78 -24.00 -13.32
C ILE A 255 18.83 -24.66 -14.68
N ASP A 256 18.15 -25.80 -14.76
CA ASP A 256 17.89 -26.43 -16.05
C ASP A 256 17.06 -25.48 -16.94
N SER A 257 17.55 -25.21 -18.15
CA SER A 257 16.87 -24.37 -19.14
C SER A 257 15.53 -24.94 -19.61
N PHE A 258 15.29 -26.25 -19.42
CA PHE A 258 13.97 -26.85 -19.59
C PHE A 258 12.97 -26.41 -18.52
N LEU A 259 13.43 -26.05 -17.31
CA LEU A 259 12.59 -25.62 -16.20
C LEU A 259 12.38 -24.10 -16.16
N SER A 260 13.42 -23.32 -16.46
CA SER A 260 13.34 -21.86 -16.50
C SER A 260 14.23 -21.30 -17.60
N ARG A 261 13.64 -20.44 -18.44
CA ARG A 261 14.36 -19.67 -19.47
C ARG A 261 14.59 -18.21 -19.07
N TYR A 262 14.19 -17.83 -17.86
CA TYR A 262 14.40 -16.49 -17.36
C TYR A 262 15.90 -16.21 -17.27
N VAL A 263 16.31 -15.07 -17.82
CA VAL A 263 17.67 -14.55 -17.71
C VAL A 263 17.54 -13.17 -17.07
N PRO A 264 18.16 -12.93 -15.89
CA PRO A 264 18.08 -11.63 -15.26
C PRO A 264 18.71 -10.55 -16.16
N PRO A 265 18.12 -9.35 -16.24
CA PRO A 265 18.73 -8.26 -17.00
C PRO A 265 20.05 -7.84 -16.35
N GLY A 266 21.03 -7.49 -17.17
CA GLY A 266 22.39 -7.16 -16.73
C GLY A 266 23.46 -8.10 -17.29
N SER A 267 24.72 -7.80 -17.00
CA SER A 267 25.86 -8.61 -17.46
C SER A 267 26.41 -9.46 -16.31
N SER A 268 27.04 -10.59 -16.62
CA SER A 268 27.73 -11.42 -15.62
C SER A 268 28.84 -10.69 -14.86
N ASN A 269 29.32 -9.55 -15.40
CA ASN A 269 30.42 -8.78 -14.85
C ASN A 269 29.94 -7.66 -13.90
N THR A 270 28.63 -7.48 -13.72
CA THR A 270 28.03 -6.43 -12.90
C THR A 270 27.36 -6.98 -11.65
N SER A 271 27.99 -7.93 -10.96
CA SER A 271 27.46 -8.48 -9.70
C SER A 271 27.42 -7.42 -8.60
N ALA A 272 26.30 -7.32 -7.87
CA ALA A 272 26.19 -6.52 -6.66
C ALA A 272 25.51 -7.31 -5.54
N THR A 273 25.67 -6.78 -4.33
CA THR A 273 25.00 -7.30 -3.13
C THR A 273 23.99 -6.28 -2.64
N LEU A 274 22.74 -6.69 -2.52
CA LEU A 274 21.63 -5.84 -2.10
C LEU A 274 21.17 -6.17 -0.68
N VAL A 275 20.55 -5.19 -0.05
CA VAL A 275 19.81 -5.34 1.20
C VAL A 275 18.36 -4.97 0.93
N LYS A 276 17.44 -5.79 1.46
CA LYS A 276 16.01 -5.53 1.46
C LYS A 276 15.53 -5.36 2.89
N VAL A 277 14.98 -4.18 3.20
CA VAL A 277 14.32 -3.88 4.47
C VAL A 277 12.81 -3.93 4.25
N THR A 278 12.10 -4.74 5.04
CA THR A 278 10.65 -4.93 4.92
C THR A 278 9.96 -4.57 6.23
N TRP A 279 9.01 -3.65 6.18
CA TRP A 279 8.04 -3.43 7.26
C TRP A 279 6.71 -4.07 6.85
N GLN A 280 6.17 -4.95 7.68
CA GLN A 280 4.95 -5.69 7.39
C GLN A 280 3.98 -5.64 8.57
N GLY A 281 2.69 -5.47 8.28
CA GLY A 281 1.63 -5.39 9.28
C GLY A 281 0.46 -4.57 8.79
N PHE A 282 -0.02 -3.64 9.61
CA PHE A 282 -1.02 -2.64 9.23
C PHE A 282 -0.39 -1.26 9.35
N LEU A 283 -0.16 -0.59 8.21
CA LEU A 283 0.57 0.67 8.13
C LEU A 283 -0.31 1.78 7.56
N THR A 284 -0.03 3.03 7.94
CA THR A 284 -0.69 4.19 7.32
C THR A 284 0.09 4.66 6.10
N SER A 285 -0.61 5.16 5.08
CA SER A 285 0.07 5.77 3.93
C SER A 285 0.86 7.02 4.31
N SER A 286 0.45 7.73 5.39
CA SER A 286 1.22 8.82 6.00
C SER A 286 2.56 8.34 6.55
N TRP A 287 2.58 7.20 7.25
CA TRP A 287 3.82 6.60 7.73
C TRP A 287 4.70 6.16 6.56
N ALA A 288 4.14 5.46 5.56
CA ALA A 288 4.89 5.03 4.37
C ALA A 288 5.46 6.22 3.59
N HIS A 289 4.75 7.33 3.51
CA HIS A 289 5.23 8.57 2.89
C HIS A 289 6.36 9.22 3.70
N LYS A 290 6.22 9.30 5.04
CA LYS A 290 7.28 9.83 5.92
C LYS A 290 8.56 9.00 5.81
N MET A 291 8.45 7.67 5.83
CA MET A 291 9.58 6.76 5.67
C MET A 291 10.25 6.93 4.29
N PHE A 292 9.46 7.07 3.22
CA PHE A 292 9.99 7.35 1.89
C PHE A 292 10.79 8.67 1.85
N VAL A 293 10.26 9.73 2.47
CA VAL A 293 10.97 11.02 2.58
C VAL A 293 12.23 10.89 3.43
N GLN A 294 12.20 10.14 4.53
CA GLN A 294 13.39 9.87 5.35
C GLN A 294 14.46 9.12 4.56
N ALA A 295 14.09 8.11 3.77
CA ALA A 295 15.00 7.40 2.87
C ALA A 295 15.65 8.36 1.86
N LEU A 296 14.86 9.24 1.22
CA LEU A 296 15.38 10.25 0.29
C LEU A 296 16.36 11.25 0.93
N LEU A 297 16.19 11.55 2.22
CA LEU A 297 17.05 12.50 2.94
C LEU A 297 18.31 11.84 3.51
N ALA A 298 18.24 10.56 3.90
CA ALA A 298 19.35 9.82 4.48
C ALA A 298 20.28 9.21 3.42
N ILE A 299 19.73 8.75 2.29
CA ILE A 299 20.49 8.08 1.23
C ILE A 299 21.23 9.13 0.37
N PRO A 300 22.52 8.90 0.04
CA PRO A 300 23.27 9.79 -0.84
C PRO A 300 22.57 10.08 -2.17
N ARG A 301 22.72 11.32 -2.67
CA ARG A 301 22.00 11.78 -3.87
C ARG A 301 22.43 11.10 -5.16
N ASP A 302 23.58 10.48 -5.17
CA ASP A 302 24.13 9.68 -6.27
C ASP A 302 23.85 8.18 -6.11
N ALA A 303 23.29 7.73 -4.99
CA ALA A 303 22.93 6.32 -4.79
C ALA A 303 21.50 6.02 -5.27
N TRP A 304 21.29 4.85 -5.88
CA TRP A 304 19.94 4.38 -6.21
C TRP A 304 19.31 3.63 -5.03
N PHE A 305 17.98 3.61 -5.00
CA PHE A 305 17.21 2.69 -4.15
C PHE A 305 15.82 2.48 -4.76
N ALA A 306 15.19 1.35 -4.47
CA ALA A 306 13.80 1.09 -4.78
C ALA A 306 12.95 1.07 -3.52
N TYR A 307 11.78 1.69 -3.59
CA TYR A 307 10.82 1.78 -2.49
C TYR A 307 9.44 1.31 -2.95
N SER A 308 8.99 0.20 -2.41
CA SER A 308 7.73 -0.44 -2.77
C SER A 308 6.73 -0.36 -1.63
N VAL A 309 5.48 -0.05 -1.96
CA VAL A 309 4.36 0.02 -1.01
C VAL A 309 3.25 -0.87 -1.55
N GLY A 310 2.90 -1.89 -0.77
CA GLY A 310 1.83 -2.83 -1.09
C GLY A 310 0.66 -2.71 -0.12
N SER A 311 -0.56 -2.73 -0.66
CA SER A 311 -1.80 -2.66 0.10
C SER A 311 -2.46 -4.02 0.26
N PHE A 312 -3.30 -4.17 1.29
CA PHE A 312 -4.25 -5.29 1.35
C PHE A 312 -5.15 -5.28 0.11
N SER A 313 -5.50 -6.47 -0.39
CA SER A 313 -6.53 -6.57 -1.43
C SER A 313 -7.89 -6.20 -0.83
N GLU A 314 -8.52 -5.17 -1.39
CA GLU A 314 -9.86 -4.73 -0.97
C GLU A 314 -10.96 -5.60 -1.61
N GLU A 315 -10.65 -6.33 -2.70
CA GLU A 315 -11.62 -7.10 -3.50
C GLU A 315 -11.39 -8.62 -3.47
N LYS A 316 -12.44 -9.39 -3.78
CA LYS A 316 -12.29 -10.84 -4.01
C LYS A 316 -11.44 -11.20 -5.22
N SER A 317 -11.23 -10.27 -6.16
CA SER A 317 -10.37 -10.49 -7.33
C SER A 317 -8.93 -10.79 -6.94
N GLY A 318 -8.53 -10.47 -5.70
CA GLY A 318 -7.16 -10.63 -5.22
C GLY A 318 -6.23 -9.57 -5.77
N ASN A 319 -6.73 -8.65 -6.60
CA ASN A 319 -5.93 -7.54 -7.10
C ASN A 319 -5.55 -6.64 -5.92
N THR A 320 -4.25 -6.39 -5.77
CA THR A 320 -3.68 -5.51 -4.75
C THR A 320 -3.21 -4.24 -5.43
N LYS A 321 -3.60 -3.08 -4.89
CA LYS A 321 -2.92 -1.84 -5.23
C LYS A 321 -1.50 -1.87 -4.68
N ALA A 322 -0.56 -1.42 -5.49
CA ALA A 322 0.81 -1.25 -5.08
C ALA A 322 1.45 -0.11 -5.88
N CYS A 323 2.49 0.49 -5.33
CA CYS A 323 3.37 1.34 -6.11
C CYS A 323 4.83 1.03 -5.79
N THR A 324 5.69 1.11 -6.79
CA THR A 324 7.15 0.97 -6.64
C THR A 324 7.82 2.20 -7.23
N VAL A 325 8.71 2.81 -6.47
CA VAL A 325 9.49 3.97 -6.88
C VAL A 325 10.95 3.56 -6.92
N LEU A 326 11.58 3.62 -8.09
CA LEU A 326 13.02 3.48 -8.23
C LEU A 326 13.63 4.87 -8.35
N LYS A 327 14.39 5.29 -7.34
CA LYS A 327 15.22 6.50 -7.39
C LYS A 327 16.53 6.15 -8.11
N LEU A 328 16.87 6.90 -9.16
CA LEU A 328 18.04 6.63 -9.99
C LEU A 328 19.33 7.18 -9.38
N HIS A 329 20.47 6.61 -9.76
CA HIS A 329 21.81 7.04 -9.31
C HIS A 329 22.30 8.34 -10.01
N THR A 330 21.38 9.18 -10.47
CA THR A 330 21.68 10.42 -11.20
C THR A 330 21.60 11.64 -10.27
N ASN A 331 22.40 12.66 -10.55
CA ASN A 331 22.43 13.92 -9.78
C ASN A 331 21.14 14.75 -9.90
N SER A 332 20.26 14.40 -10.83
CA SER A 332 19.03 15.10 -11.17
C SER A 332 17.81 14.67 -10.34
N ASN A 333 17.94 13.80 -9.33
CA ASN A 333 16.80 13.26 -8.55
C ASN A 333 15.72 12.61 -9.43
N GLU A 334 16.14 11.88 -10.46
CA GLU A 334 15.24 11.17 -11.34
C GLU A 334 14.67 9.91 -10.69
N TYR A 335 13.49 9.51 -11.16
CA TYR A 335 12.82 8.31 -10.70
C TYR A 335 12.02 7.64 -11.81
N VAL A 336 11.84 6.33 -11.66
CA VAL A 336 10.84 5.54 -12.36
C VAL A 336 9.79 5.10 -11.35
N LEU A 337 8.51 5.20 -11.70
CA LEU A 337 7.38 4.87 -10.85
C LEU A 337 6.48 3.86 -11.57
N TRP A 338 6.20 2.75 -10.90
CA TRP A 338 5.18 1.78 -11.30
C TRP A 338 3.98 1.88 -10.37
N GLU A 339 2.78 2.06 -10.93
CA GLU A 339 1.51 2.08 -10.21
C GLU A 339 0.63 0.92 -10.67
N LEU A 340 0.31 0.01 -9.73
CA LEU A 340 -0.60 -1.10 -9.96
C LEU A 340 -2.00 -0.68 -9.55
N SER A 341 -2.93 -0.75 -10.51
CA SER A 341 -4.33 -0.40 -10.33
C SER A 341 -5.22 -1.64 -10.20
N GLU A 342 -6.32 -1.49 -9.47
CA GLU A 342 -7.42 -2.45 -9.50
C GLU A 342 -8.11 -2.33 -10.86
N GLY A 343 -8.11 -3.41 -11.64
CA GLY A 343 -8.73 -3.48 -12.97
C GLY A 343 -10.23 -3.72 -12.97
#